data_AF-A0A524KS09-F1
#
_entry.id   AF-A0A524KS09-F1
#
_cell.length_a   1.000
_cell.length_b   1.000
_cell.length_c   1.000
_cell.angle_alpha   90.00
_cell.angle_beta   90.00
_cell.angle_gamma   90.00
#
_symmetry.space_group_name_H-M   'P 1'
#
loop_
_entity.id
_entity.type
_entity.pdbx_description
1 polymer ?
#
loop_
_entity_poly.entity_id
_entity_poly.type
_entity_poly.pdbx_seq_one_letter_code
_entity_poly.pdbx_strand_id
1 'polypeptide(L)'
;MVELMQDLLHVDVPAGGLRLYWLGQAGFAFRTATGKRIFLDPYLSDACERLHGFKRLSLPALRAEEVRADWVILTHEHTDHLDPDAIPVIVRNNPGCRFAGPVGCVAGLKQAGVPAECRVVLEPNR
;
A
#
# COMPACT_ATOMS: atom_id res chain seq x y z
N MET A 1 -6.47 -18.15 -10.53
CA MET A 1 -6.63 -16.68 -10.47
C MET A 1 -5.27 -16.12 -10.83
N VAL A 2 -5.10 -15.53 -12.01
CA VAL A 2 -3.79 -14.97 -12.40
C VAL A 2 -3.47 -13.87 -11.38
N GLU A 3 -2.44 -14.13 -10.58
CA GLU A 3 -2.06 -13.39 -9.37
C GLU A 3 -1.73 -11.94 -9.76
N LEU A 4 -2.50 -10.96 -9.25
CA LEU A 4 -2.29 -9.52 -9.51
C LEU A 4 -0.82 -9.12 -9.42
N MET A 5 -0.11 -9.69 -8.43
CA MET A 5 1.32 -9.45 -8.23
C MET A 5 2.18 -9.97 -9.38
N GLN A 6 1.86 -11.12 -9.99
CA GLN A 6 2.61 -11.64 -11.15
C GLN A 6 2.47 -10.72 -12.35
N ASP A 7 1.26 -10.25 -12.64
CA ASP A 7 1.06 -9.26 -13.71
C ASP A 7 1.85 -7.99 -13.38
N LEU A 8 1.73 -7.49 -12.15
CA LEU A 8 2.43 -6.28 -11.71
C LEU A 8 3.96 -6.42 -11.73
N LEU A 9 4.51 -7.64 -11.63
CA LEU A 9 5.94 -7.92 -11.74
C LEU A 9 6.44 -8.00 -13.19
N HIS A 10 5.63 -8.50 -14.12
CA HIS A 10 6.07 -8.89 -15.47
C HIS A 10 5.46 -8.05 -16.60
N VAL A 11 4.43 -7.26 -16.31
CA VAL A 11 3.80 -6.41 -17.34
C VAL A 11 4.78 -5.36 -17.85
N ASP A 12 4.95 -5.33 -19.16
CA ASP A 12 5.67 -4.27 -19.86
C ASP A 12 4.79 -3.02 -19.93
N VAL A 13 5.28 -1.92 -19.35
CA VAL A 13 4.60 -0.63 -19.38
C VAL A 13 5.35 0.27 -20.36
N PRO A 14 4.73 0.70 -21.47
CA PRO A 14 5.36 1.57 -22.47
C PRO A 14 5.89 2.87 -21.84
N ALA A 15 6.88 3.49 -22.48
CA ALA A 15 7.39 4.80 -22.07
C ALA A 15 6.25 5.83 -21.98
N GLY A 16 6.19 6.59 -20.88
CA GLY A 16 5.10 7.52 -20.58
C GLY A 16 3.80 6.86 -20.09
N GLY A 17 3.75 5.52 -20.01
CA GLY A 17 2.61 4.76 -19.54
C GLY A 17 2.60 4.51 -18.03
N LEU A 18 1.42 4.14 -17.55
CA LEU A 18 1.16 3.68 -16.19
C LEU A 18 0.15 2.52 -16.26
N ARG A 19 0.44 1.42 -15.58
CA ARG A 19 -0.51 0.33 -15.39
C ARG A 19 -1.12 0.45 -14.00
N LEU A 20 -2.43 0.28 -13.89
CA LEU A 20 -3.21 0.49 -12.67
C LEU A 20 -4.06 -0.75 -12.37
N TYR A 21 -4.10 -1.12 -11.10
CA TYR A 21 -4.94 -2.20 -10.56
C TYR A 21 -5.74 -1.67 -9.39
N TRP A 22 -7.04 -1.94 -9.36
CA TRP A 22 -7.86 -1.64 -8.20
C TRP A 22 -7.75 -2.76 -7.16
N LEU A 23 -7.48 -2.40 -5.91
CA LEU A 23 -7.31 -3.34 -4.80
C LEU A 23 -8.60 -3.54 -3.98
N GLY A 24 -9.65 -2.75 -4.28
CA GLY A 24 -10.83 -2.59 -3.45
C GLY A 24 -10.75 -1.32 -2.59
N GLN A 25 -11.90 -0.82 -2.13
CA GLN A 25 -12.01 0.47 -1.41
C GLN A 25 -11.35 1.59 -2.25
N ALA A 26 -10.52 2.44 -1.64
CA ALA A 26 -9.71 3.48 -2.26
C ALA A 26 -8.30 2.97 -2.65
N GLY A 27 -8.03 1.67 -2.48
CA GLY A 27 -6.73 1.08 -2.70
C GLY A 27 -6.42 0.86 -4.18
N PHE A 28 -5.22 1.24 -4.60
CA PHE A 28 -4.72 1.01 -5.96
C PHE A 28 -3.27 0.52 -5.95
N ALA A 29 -2.90 -0.29 -6.92
CA ALA A 29 -1.51 -0.61 -7.22
C ALA A 29 -1.14 -0.11 -8.61
N PHE A 30 0.09 0.37 -8.75
CA PHE A 30 0.60 0.93 -9.99
C PHE A 30 1.93 0.29 -10.38
N ARG A 31 2.14 0.14 -11.69
CA ARG A 31 3.43 -0.19 -12.30
C ARG A 31 3.80 0.91 -13.29
N THR A 32 4.94 1.56 -13.05
CA THR A 32 5.47 2.61 -13.95
C THR A 32 6.24 2.00 -15.12
N ALA A 33 6.44 2.78 -16.18
CA ALA A 33 7.34 2.44 -17.29
C ALA A 33 8.78 2.13 -16.85
N THR A 34 9.23 2.70 -15.73
CA THR A 34 10.56 2.46 -15.14
C THR A 34 10.63 1.24 -14.22
N GLY A 35 9.54 0.48 -14.11
CA GLY A 35 9.51 -0.73 -13.31
C GLY A 35 9.10 -0.53 -11.84
N LYS A 36 8.77 0.69 -11.41
CA LYS A 36 8.41 0.98 -10.02
C LYS A 36 7.00 0.51 -9.70
N ARG A 37 6.86 -0.03 -8.48
CA ARG A 37 5.64 -0.64 -7.96
C ARG A 37 5.15 0.19 -6.77
N ILE A 38 4.02 0.84 -6.93
CA ILE A 38 3.48 1.80 -5.96
C ILE A 38 2.14 1.27 -5.49
N PHE A 39 1.95 1.18 -4.18
CA PHE A 39 0.68 0.80 -3.56
C PHE A 39 0.11 2.03 -2.86
N LEU A 40 -1.07 2.47 -3.26
CA LEU A 40 -1.84 3.55 -2.65
C LEU A 40 -2.92 2.92 -1.77
N ASP A 41 -2.99 3.33 -0.51
CA ASP A 41 -4.00 2.92 0.47
C ASP A 41 -4.30 1.40 0.49
N PRO A 42 -3.28 0.53 0.70
CA PRO A 42 -3.46 -0.91 0.61
C PRO A 42 -4.19 -1.49 1.83
N TYR A 43 -5.52 -1.45 1.83
CA TYR A 43 -6.37 -2.14 2.82
C TYR A 43 -6.56 -3.63 2.46
N LEU A 44 -5.71 -4.47 3.04
CA LEU A 44 -5.56 -5.89 2.67
C LEU A 44 -5.95 -6.86 3.80
N SER A 45 -6.23 -6.34 5.00
CA SER A 45 -6.69 -7.12 6.16
C SER A 45 -8.19 -6.92 6.45
N ASP A 46 -8.64 -7.44 7.59
CA ASP A 46 -9.98 -7.20 8.15
C ASP A 46 -9.94 -6.26 9.36
N ALA A 47 -8.92 -5.38 9.46
CA ALA A 47 -8.72 -4.49 10.60
C ALA A 47 -9.93 -3.58 10.87
N CYS A 48 -10.63 -3.11 9.84
CA CYS A 48 -11.84 -2.29 10.03
C CYS A 48 -13.00 -3.09 10.63
N GLU A 49 -13.13 -4.38 10.31
CA GLU A 49 -14.11 -5.26 10.96
C GLU A 49 -13.70 -5.49 12.41
N ARG A 50 -12.44 -5.83 12.64
CA ARG A 50 -11.89 -6.11 13.98
C ARG A 50 -11.96 -4.92 14.94
N LEU A 51 -11.72 -3.70 14.45
CA LEU A 51 -11.64 -2.48 15.26
C LEU A 51 -12.96 -1.68 15.31
N HIS A 52 -13.74 -1.69 14.22
CA HIS A 52 -14.90 -0.81 14.06
C HIS A 52 -16.20 -1.55 13.71
N GLY A 53 -16.15 -2.87 13.50
CA GLY A 53 -17.31 -3.67 13.05
C GLY A 53 -17.67 -3.45 11.58
N PHE A 54 -16.84 -2.74 10.81
CA PHE A 54 -17.08 -2.49 9.40
C PHE A 54 -16.58 -3.65 8.54
N LYS A 55 -17.45 -4.64 8.34
CA LYS A 55 -17.19 -5.79 7.49
C LYS A 55 -17.04 -5.38 6.02
N ARG A 56 -15.96 -5.85 5.38
CA ARG A 56 -15.74 -5.61 3.95
C ARG A 56 -16.74 -6.40 3.08
N LEU A 57 -17.15 -5.80 1.97
CA LEU A 57 -18.06 -6.43 1.00
C LEU A 57 -17.34 -7.27 -0.06
N SER A 58 -16.05 -7.01 -0.28
CA SER A 58 -15.21 -7.70 -1.25
C SER A 58 -13.99 -8.29 -0.57
N LEU A 59 -13.53 -9.45 -1.05
CA LEU A 59 -12.25 -10.01 -0.65
C LEU A 59 -11.09 -9.06 -1.03
N PRO A 60 -9.98 -9.06 -0.29
CA PRO A 60 -8.79 -8.32 -0.70
C PRO A 60 -8.28 -8.85 -2.04
N ALA A 61 -7.78 -7.96 -2.89
CA ALA A 61 -7.28 -8.33 -4.23
C ALA A 61 -6.01 -9.20 -4.19
N LEU A 62 -5.27 -9.14 -3.09
CA LEU A 62 -4.09 -9.95 -2.78
C LEU A 62 -3.86 -9.96 -1.27
N ARG A 63 -3.05 -10.92 -0.79
CA ARG A 63 -2.63 -10.97 0.62
C ARG A 63 -1.49 -9.99 0.87
N ALA A 64 -1.38 -9.49 2.10
CA ALA A 64 -0.31 -8.58 2.48
C ALA A 64 1.09 -9.19 2.29
N GLU A 65 1.22 -10.51 2.46
CA GLU A 65 2.48 -11.25 2.27
C GLU A 65 2.98 -11.24 0.82
N GLU A 66 2.05 -11.09 -0.12
CA GLU A 66 2.31 -11.14 -1.57
C GLU A 66 2.80 -9.79 -2.11
N VAL A 67 2.58 -8.70 -1.37
CA VAL A 67 2.96 -7.35 -1.79
C VAL A 67 4.46 -7.28 -2.06
N ARG A 68 4.81 -6.81 -3.27
CA ARG A 68 6.16 -6.40 -3.66
C ARG A 68 6.15 -4.93 -4.07
N ALA A 69 6.42 -4.04 -3.12
CA ALA A 69 6.28 -2.60 -3.27
C ALA A 69 7.64 -1.88 -3.18
N ASP A 70 7.85 -0.92 -4.07
CA ASP A 70 8.92 0.08 -3.92
C ASP A 70 8.44 1.25 -3.07
N TRP A 71 7.14 1.56 -3.17
CA TRP A 71 6.46 2.61 -2.44
C TRP A 71 5.11 2.16 -1.92
N VAL A 72 4.79 2.57 -0.70
CA VAL A 72 3.43 2.59 -0.15
C VAL A 72 3.08 4.05 0.12
N ILE A 73 1.96 4.51 -0.40
CA ILE A 73 1.46 5.88 -0.23
C ILE A 73 0.13 5.78 0.51
N LEU A 74 0.02 6.57 1.57
CA LEU A 74 -1.17 6.67 2.41
C LEU A 74 -1.77 8.06 2.25
N THR A 75 -3.05 8.14 1.92
CA THR A 75 -3.76 9.42 1.81
C THR A 75 -4.01 10.05 3.17
N HIS A 76 -4.35 9.25 4.18
CA HIS A 76 -4.57 9.68 5.57
C HIS A 76 -4.51 8.48 6.55
N GLU A 77 -4.63 8.76 7.85
CA GLU A 77 -4.35 7.82 8.94
C GLU A 77 -5.48 6.86 9.34
N HIS A 78 -6.64 6.91 8.67
CA HIS A 78 -7.74 6.01 9.00
C HIS A 78 -7.41 4.54 8.69
N THR A 79 -8.04 3.62 9.42
CA THR A 79 -7.75 2.18 9.40
C THR A 79 -7.94 1.54 8.02
N ASP A 80 -8.87 2.04 7.22
CA ASP A 80 -9.13 1.58 5.85
C ASP A 80 -8.14 2.13 4.81
N HIS A 81 -7.15 2.93 5.25
CA HIS A 81 -6.06 3.44 4.41
C HIS A 81 -4.69 3.02 5.00
N LEU A 82 -4.48 3.32 6.28
CA LEU A 82 -3.35 2.87 7.10
C LEU A 82 -3.77 1.59 7.84
N ASP A 83 -3.72 0.47 7.12
CA ASP A 83 -4.11 -0.83 7.64
C ASP A 83 -3.11 -1.33 8.71
N PRO A 84 -3.48 -1.36 10.01
CA PRO A 84 -2.56 -1.70 11.09
C PRO A 84 -2.13 -3.16 11.08
N ASP A 85 -2.83 -4.03 10.36
CA ASP A 85 -2.53 -5.46 10.29
C ASP A 85 -1.73 -5.79 9.01
N ALA A 86 -2.01 -5.12 7.89
CA ALA A 86 -1.29 -5.34 6.63
C ALA A 86 0.05 -4.57 6.56
N ILE A 87 0.11 -3.32 7.01
CA ILE A 87 1.34 -2.51 6.87
C ILE A 87 2.55 -3.16 7.55
N PRO A 88 2.48 -3.72 8.78
CA PRO A 88 3.62 -4.41 9.39
C PRO A 88 4.11 -5.62 8.57
N VAL A 89 3.21 -6.34 7.90
CA VAL A 89 3.56 -7.45 7.01
C VAL A 89 4.30 -6.93 5.78
N ILE A 90 3.78 -5.86 5.18
CA ILE A 90 4.39 -5.21 4.00
C ILE A 90 5.80 -4.71 4.34
N VAL A 91 5.99 -4.06 5.50
CA VAL A 91 7.30 -3.58 5.97
C VAL A 91 8.30 -4.73 6.04
N ARG A 92 7.95 -5.86 6.68
CA ARG A 92 8.86 -7.00 6.83
C ARG A 92 9.26 -7.63 5.50
N ASN A 93 8.33 -7.71 4.55
CA ASN A 93 8.55 -8.41 3.29
C ASN A 93 9.16 -7.53 2.19
N ASN A 94 9.24 -6.21 2.40
CA ASN A 94 9.71 -5.24 1.41
C ASN A 94 10.83 -4.36 2.00
N PRO A 95 12.01 -4.94 2.30
CA PRO A 95 13.13 -4.15 2.81
C PRO A 95 13.51 -3.06 1.81
N GLY A 96 13.58 -1.81 2.27
CA GLY A 96 13.85 -0.65 1.44
C GLY A 96 12.64 0.01 0.77
N CYS A 97 11.42 -0.53 0.98
CA CYS A 97 10.20 0.16 0.60
C CYS A 97 10.08 1.51 1.34
N ARG A 98 9.67 2.54 0.63
CA ARG A 98 9.38 3.86 1.22
C ARG A 98 7.89 4.01 1.47
N PHE A 99 7.55 4.58 2.62
CA PHE A 99 6.18 4.83 3.04
C PHE A 99 5.94 6.32 3.11
N ALA A 100 5.06 6.83 2.26
CA ALA A 100 4.72 8.24 2.18
C ALA A 100 3.30 8.50 2.66
N GLY A 101 3.09 9.63 3.32
CA GLY A 101 1.76 10.08 3.73
C GLY A 101 1.80 11.40 4.47
N PRO A 102 0.65 12.00 4.79
CA PRO A 102 0.60 13.23 5.59
C PRO A 102 1.13 12.99 7.01
N VAL A 103 1.36 14.10 7.74
CA VAL A 103 1.85 14.07 9.13
C VAL A 103 1.00 13.18 10.06
N GLY A 104 -0.32 13.09 9.82
CA GLY A 104 -1.23 12.22 10.56
C GLY A 104 -0.85 10.73 10.51
N CYS A 105 -0.26 10.26 9.39
CA CYS A 105 0.15 8.87 9.24
C CYS A 105 1.41 8.51 10.03
N VAL A 106 2.20 9.49 10.48
CA VAL A 106 3.54 9.23 11.07
C VAL A 106 3.47 8.35 12.31
N ALA A 107 2.46 8.54 13.16
CA ALA A 107 2.25 7.74 14.36
C ALA A 107 1.93 6.28 14.01
N GLY A 108 0.99 6.06 13.08
CA GLY A 108 0.63 4.72 12.61
C GLY A 108 1.78 4.01 11.90
N LEU A 109 2.55 4.71 11.06
CA LEU A 109 3.74 4.17 10.40
C LEU A 109 4.82 3.78 11.42
N LYS A 110 5.01 4.57 12.47
CA LYS A 110 5.93 4.23 13.57
C LYS A 110 5.47 2.96 14.30
N GLN A 111 4.19 2.87 14.63
CA GLN A 111 3.61 1.70 15.30
C GLN A 111 3.70 0.44 14.44
N ALA A 112 3.55 0.58 13.12
CA ALA A 112 3.68 -0.51 12.16
C ALA A 112 5.14 -0.97 11.92
N GLY A 113 6.12 -0.31 12.55
CA GLY A 113 7.53 -0.70 12.48
C GLY A 113 8.27 -0.14 11.27
N VAL A 114 7.74 0.89 10.59
CA VAL A 114 8.43 1.52 9.46
C VAL A 114 9.65 2.30 9.96
N PRO A 115 10.88 2.01 9.47
CA PRO A 115 12.08 2.73 9.86
C PRO A 115 12.00 4.24 9.58
N ALA A 116 12.75 5.06 10.31
CA ALA A 116 12.71 6.52 10.13
C ALA A 116 13.14 6.95 8.73
N GLU A 117 14.19 6.33 8.21
CA GLU A 117 14.75 6.51 6.88
C GLU A 117 13.80 6.08 5.74
N CYS A 118 12.83 5.21 6.04
CA CYS A 118 11.83 4.74 5.08
C CYS A 118 10.56 5.59 5.10
N ARG A 119 10.37 6.48 6.08
CA ARG A 119 9.18 7.33 6.21
C ARG A 119 9.37 8.65 5.45
N VAL A 120 8.36 9.04 4.70
CA VAL A 120 8.32 10.28 3.92
C VAL A 120 7.07 11.05 4.31
N VAL A 121 7.24 12.18 5.00
CA VAL A 121 6.12 13.06 5.31
C VAL A 121 5.84 13.93 4.10
N LEU A 122 4.60 13.88 3.61
CA LEU A 122 4.11 14.73 2.55
C LEU A 122 3.38 15.92 3.17
N GLU A 123 3.84 17.12 2.85
CA GLU A 123 3.21 18.37 3.29
C GLU A 123 2.47 18.98 2.09
N PRO A 124 1.26 19.55 2.27
CA PRO A 124 0.60 20.27 1.21
C PRO A 124 1.51 21.38 0.66
N ASN A 125 1.73 21.37 -0.66
CA ASN A 125 2.48 22.40 -1.38
C ASN A 125 3.99 22.52 -1.03
N ARG A 126 4.64 21.45 -0.56
CA ARG A 126 6.09 21.39 -0.37
C ARG A 126 6.71 20.08 -0.85
#